data_AF-A0A955ENQ3-F1
#
_entry.id   AF-A0A955ENQ3-F1
#
_cell.length_a   1.000
_cell.length_b   1.000
_cell.length_c   1.000
_cell.angle_alpha   90.00
_cell.angle_beta   90.00
_cell.angle_gamma   90.00
#
_symmetry.space_group_name_H-M   'P 1'
#
loop_
_entity.id
_entity.type
_entity.pdbx_description
1 polymer ?
#
loop_
_entity_poly.entity_id
_entity_poly.type
_entity_poly.pdbx_seq_one_letter_code
_entity_poly.pdbx_strand_id
1 'polypeptide(L)'
;MLFCVGTVPSPRAWAGDAELAKFLLDHGRKALDKGDEEDALTKLEKARVEDPTLHEATYWIGATHEKLDNRARAVEEYRTYVEALESEANARKLSRDESSLLKKARSRLDTLDAANRAVEKSNLAFIDKLIDFAAGAKKKDPELAIRALRIALDLVPGHADAANALSELQGPTSTGSPVLEGFDDTWDLIKSVGFGVNDGWTYDKGDPKLTISKGVPGSLSRSLNRFDSGSQFGFEADVSFLKQARTDKTPVCGIGFGFRTSTGFMLLLLPDALSLEEAQERGFKPLARTKVAAWAPGDRRLVGIRVEGRRVRIFLNGEQVLEHTLEEEPGGDLGMFYENIDYRLDRLMFARPGKGGGK
;
A
#
# COMPACT_ATOMS: atom_id res chain seq x y z
N MET A 1 41.56 35.51 -19.79
CA MET A 1 41.69 34.66 -18.59
C MET A 1 40.60 33.61 -18.65
N LEU A 2 40.93 32.40 -19.08
CA LEU A 2 40.04 31.23 -19.02
C LEU A 2 40.20 30.60 -17.64
N PHE A 3 39.11 30.51 -16.87
CA PHE A 3 39.09 29.72 -15.64
C PHE A 3 38.66 28.29 -15.99
N CYS A 4 39.56 27.33 -15.82
CA CYS A 4 39.22 25.91 -15.84
C CYS A 4 38.41 25.57 -14.58
N VAL A 5 37.14 25.23 -14.77
CA VAL A 5 36.30 24.67 -13.71
C VAL A 5 36.71 23.20 -13.54
N GLY A 6 37.47 22.92 -12.50
CA GLY A 6 37.79 21.55 -12.09
C GLY A 6 36.54 20.86 -11.56
N THR A 7 36.15 19.76 -12.19
CA THR A 7 35.14 18.85 -11.68
C THR A 7 35.65 18.22 -10.39
N VAL A 8 34.99 18.54 -9.27
CA VAL A 8 35.21 17.83 -8.00
C VAL A 8 34.65 16.42 -8.17
N PRO A 9 35.47 15.35 -8.04
CA PRO A 9 34.94 14.00 -8.07
C PRO A 9 33.97 13.82 -6.88
N SER A 10 32.75 13.39 -7.20
CA SER A 10 31.75 12.99 -6.20
C SER A 10 32.36 11.96 -5.24
N PRO A 11 32.12 12.05 -3.92
CA PRO A 11 32.57 11.02 -2.99
C PRO A 11 31.89 9.71 -3.37
N ARG A 12 32.67 8.77 -3.93
CA ARG A 12 32.29 7.36 -3.95
C ARG A 12 31.98 6.99 -2.50
N ALA A 13 30.84 6.37 -2.23
CA ALA A 13 30.62 5.72 -0.95
C ALA A 13 31.72 4.66 -0.77
N TRP A 14 32.60 4.85 0.21
CA TRP A 14 33.67 3.89 0.52
C TRP A 14 33.06 2.69 1.24
N ALA A 15 32.56 1.71 0.50
CA ALA A 15 32.74 0.31 0.90
C ALA A 15 34.11 -0.09 0.32
N GLY A 16 35.13 -0.38 1.13
CA GLY A 16 36.48 -0.16 0.61
C GLY A 16 37.69 -0.87 1.20
N ASP A 17 37.60 -1.63 2.30
CA ASP A 17 38.78 -2.38 2.77
C ASP A 17 38.41 -3.74 3.39
N ALA A 18 38.51 -4.80 2.57
CA ALA A 18 38.25 -6.17 2.98
C ALA A 18 39.25 -6.68 4.04
N GLU A 19 40.46 -6.15 4.10
CA GLU A 19 41.44 -6.52 5.12
C GLU A 19 41.13 -5.85 6.45
N LEU A 20 40.70 -4.58 6.42
CA LEU A 20 40.15 -3.90 7.60
C LEU A 20 38.89 -4.61 8.13
N ALA A 21 37.99 -5.04 7.25
CA ALA A 21 36.79 -5.77 7.63
C ALA A 21 37.11 -7.08 8.37
N LYS A 22 38.07 -7.88 7.86
CA LYS A 22 38.54 -9.10 8.54
C LYS A 22 39.20 -8.80 9.87
N PHE A 23 40.03 -7.75 9.94
CA PHE A 23 40.66 -7.33 11.19
C PHE A 23 39.60 -6.94 12.25
N LEU A 24 38.59 -6.17 11.85
CA LEU A 24 37.48 -5.77 12.71
C LEU A 24 36.63 -6.97 13.14
N LEU A 25 36.38 -7.93 12.25
CA LEU A 25 35.70 -9.19 12.54
C LEU A 25 36.45 -9.97 13.64
N ASP A 26 37.75 -10.18 13.46
CA ASP A 26 38.58 -10.91 14.43
C ASP A 26 38.61 -10.22 15.80
N HIS A 27 38.70 -8.89 15.81
CA HIS A 27 38.67 -8.12 17.05
C HIS A 27 37.28 -8.15 17.71
N GLY A 28 36.20 -8.09 16.94
CA GLY A 28 34.84 -8.20 17.42
C GLY A 28 34.58 -9.57 18.06
N ARG A 29 35.03 -10.66 17.43
CA ARG A 29 34.97 -12.01 18.00
C ARG A 29 35.73 -12.12 19.32
N LYS A 30 36.96 -11.58 19.38
CA LYS A 30 37.75 -11.56 20.63
C LYS A 30 37.10 -10.74 21.74
N ALA A 31 36.41 -9.64 21.41
CA ALA A 31 35.65 -8.87 22.39
C ALA A 31 34.46 -9.68 22.91
N LEU A 32 33.74 -10.37 22.02
CA LEU A 32 32.62 -11.24 22.38
C LEU A 32 33.04 -12.42 23.27
N ASP A 33 34.23 -12.99 23.02
CA ASP A 33 34.82 -14.06 23.83
C ASP A 33 35.22 -13.57 25.24
N LYS A 34 35.52 -12.27 25.39
CA LYS A 34 35.80 -11.63 26.68
C LYS A 34 34.55 -11.19 27.44
N GLY A 35 33.37 -11.32 26.84
CA GLY A 35 32.11 -10.82 27.41
C GLY A 35 32.00 -9.30 27.35
N ASP A 36 32.60 -8.67 26.33
CA ASP A 36 32.40 -7.26 26.02
C ASP A 36 31.49 -7.16 24.79
N GLU A 37 30.18 -7.35 25.01
CA GLU A 37 29.19 -7.43 23.94
C GLU A 37 29.01 -6.10 23.19
N GLU A 38 29.11 -4.95 23.87
CA GLU A 38 28.95 -3.64 23.24
C GLU A 38 30.12 -3.30 22.30
N ASP A 39 31.34 -3.60 22.73
CA ASP A 39 32.53 -3.42 21.91
C ASP A 39 32.56 -4.40 20.73
N ALA A 40 32.14 -5.65 20.97
CA ALA A 40 31.97 -6.64 19.92
C ALA A 40 31.00 -6.16 18.84
N LEU A 41 29.81 -5.71 19.24
CA LEU A 41 28.78 -5.23 18.31
C LEU A 41 29.30 -4.06 17.47
N THR A 42 29.91 -3.06 18.11
CA THR A 42 30.47 -1.88 17.43
C THR A 42 31.49 -2.28 16.36
N LYS A 43 32.36 -3.25 16.65
CA LYS A 43 33.38 -3.71 15.71
C LYS A 43 32.82 -4.54 14.58
N LEU A 44 31.86 -5.42 14.88
CA LEU A 44 31.22 -6.28 13.89
C LEU A 44 30.33 -5.49 12.92
N GLU A 45 29.61 -4.47 13.40
CA GLU A 45 28.84 -3.57 12.54
C GLU A 45 29.76 -2.79 11.59
N LYS A 46 30.89 -2.30 12.09
CA LYS A 46 31.91 -1.67 11.23
C LYS A 46 32.47 -2.65 10.20
N ALA A 47 32.77 -3.89 10.60
CA ALA A 47 33.22 -4.93 9.66
C ALA A 47 32.22 -5.14 8.51
N ARG A 48 30.92 -5.20 8.82
CA ARG A 48 29.84 -5.31 7.83
C ARG A 48 29.74 -4.09 6.91
N VAL A 49 30.02 -2.89 7.41
CA VAL A 49 30.04 -1.66 6.59
C VAL A 49 31.24 -1.64 5.65
N GLU A 50 32.41 -2.03 6.15
CA GLU A 50 33.66 -2.05 5.36
C GLU A 50 33.63 -3.12 4.26
N ASP A 51 33.04 -4.28 4.54
CA ASP A 51 32.80 -5.35 3.57
C ASP A 51 31.39 -5.97 3.75
N PRO A 52 30.39 -5.51 2.98
CA PRO A 52 29.03 -6.08 3.02
C PRO A 52 28.94 -7.54 2.54
N THR A 53 29.97 -8.07 1.87
CA THR A 53 30.03 -9.47 1.41
C THR A 53 30.64 -10.40 2.45
N LEU A 54 31.21 -9.85 3.54
CA LEU A 54 31.72 -10.63 4.67
C LEU A 54 30.56 -11.11 5.55
N HIS A 55 29.81 -12.09 5.07
CA HIS A 55 28.63 -12.62 5.75
C HIS A 55 28.93 -13.17 7.15
N GLU A 56 30.16 -13.60 7.43
CA GLU A 56 30.56 -14.03 8.77
C GLU A 56 30.32 -12.94 9.83
N ALA A 57 30.48 -11.65 9.49
CA ALA A 57 30.19 -10.55 10.41
C ALA A 57 28.71 -10.57 10.86
N THR A 58 27.78 -10.78 9.93
CA THR A 58 26.33 -10.88 10.20
C THR A 58 26.01 -12.00 11.20
N TYR A 59 26.64 -13.17 11.07
CA TYR A 59 26.47 -14.27 12.03
C TYR A 59 26.88 -13.85 13.45
N TRP A 60 28.03 -13.19 13.59
CA TRP A 60 28.55 -12.79 14.90
C TRP A 60 27.78 -11.60 15.50
N ILE A 61 27.20 -10.71 14.67
CA ILE A 61 26.25 -9.70 15.14
C ILE A 61 25.03 -10.39 15.76
N GLY A 62 24.46 -11.40 15.10
CA GLY A 62 23.36 -12.20 15.65
C GLY A 62 23.72 -12.88 16.97
N ALA A 63 24.91 -13.48 17.06
CA ALA A 63 25.41 -14.09 18.31
C ALA A 63 25.62 -13.07 19.44
N THR A 64 26.04 -11.85 19.12
CA THR A 64 26.22 -10.78 20.09
C THR A 64 24.87 -10.28 20.61
N HIS A 65 23.89 -10.09 19.73
CA HIS A 65 22.53 -9.72 20.13
C HIS A 65 21.87 -10.79 21.00
N GLU A 66 22.15 -12.07 20.74
CA GLU A 66 21.68 -13.14 21.60
C GLU A 66 22.27 -13.06 23.01
N LYS A 67 23.57 -12.78 23.15
CA LYS A 67 24.20 -12.58 24.48
C LYS A 67 23.63 -11.36 25.22
N LEU A 68 23.24 -10.33 24.49
CA LEU A 68 22.56 -9.14 25.00
C LEU A 68 21.06 -9.35 25.32
N ASP A 69 20.56 -10.58 25.23
CA ASP A 69 19.14 -10.94 25.36
C ASP A 69 18.21 -10.19 24.38
N ASN A 70 18.78 -9.65 23.29
CA ASN A 70 18.03 -9.02 22.21
C ASN A 70 17.61 -10.07 21.17
N ARG A 71 16.69 -10.94 21.58
CA ARG A 71 16.24 -12.09 20.78
C ARG A 71 15.68 -11.70 19.41
N ALA A 72 14.96 -10.59 19.31
CA ALA A 72 14.39 -10.13 18.03
C ALA A 72 15.49 -9.81 17.02
N ARG A 73 16.50 -9.02 17.42
CA ARG A 73 17.65 -8.69 16.57
C ARG A 73 18.50 -9.91 16.24
N ALA A 74 18.69 -10.81 17.20
CA ALA A 74 19.43 -12.05 16.95
C ALA A 74 18.76 -12.89 15.84
N VAL A 75 17.43 -13.01 15.85
CA VAL A 75 16.67 -13.73 14.82
C VAL A 75 16.82 -13.05 13.45
N GLU A 76 16.69 -11.71 13.39
CA GLU A 76 16.88 -10.95 12.15
C GLU A 76 18.24 -11.24 11.51
N GLU A 77 19.31 -11.07 12.28
CA GLU A 77 20.69 -11.23 11.77
C GLU A 77 21.00 -12.67 11.37
N TYR A 78 20.53 -13.66 12.14
CA TYR A 78 20.69 -15.06 11.75
C TYR A 78 19.91 -15.42 10.47
N ARG A 79 18.71 -14.87 10.25
CA ARG A 79 17.96 -15.07 9.00
C ARG A 79 18.72 -14.46 7.82
N THR A 80 19.18 -13.22 7.95
CA THR A 80 19.99 -12.55 6.92
C THR A 80 21.23 -13.35 6.56
N TYR A 81 21.93 -13.92 7.54
CA TYR A 81 23.09 -14.78 7.29
C TYR A 81 22.73 -16.06 6.54
N VAL A 82 21.65 -16.74 6.94
CA VAL A 82 21.19 -17.99 6.31
C VAL A 82 20.78 -17.74 4.86
N GLU A 83 19.97 -16.71 4.60
CA GLU A 83 19.51 -16.35 3.26
C GLU A 83 20.68 -16.03 2.31
N ALA A 84 21.66 -15.25 2.78
CA ALA A 84 22.84 -14.90 2.00
C ALA A 84 23.64 -16.15 1.61
N LEU A 85 23.97 -17.03 2.56
CA LEU A 85 24.76 -18.22 2.27
C LEU A 85 24.00 -19.31 1.50
N GLU A 86 22.69 -19.43 1.65
CA GLU A 86 21.89 -20.36 0.84
C GLU A 86 21.82 -19.89 -0.62
N SER A 87 21.69 -18.59 -0.85
CA SER A 87 21.79 -18.01 -2.19
C SER A 87 23.16 -18.31 -2.81
N GLU A 88 24.25 -18.11 -2.06
CA GLU A 88 25.60 -18.43 -2.53
C GLU A 88 25.86 -19.91 -2.72
N ALA A 89 25.29 -20.79 -1.89
CA ALA A 89 25.44 -22.24 -2.03
C ALA A 89 24.88 -22.77 -3.36
N ASN A 90 23.92 -22.07 -3.96
CA ASN A 90 23.41 -22.37 -5.30
C ASN A 90 24.37 -21.94 -6.40
N ALA A 91 25.23 -20.96 -6.14
CA ALA A 91 26.18 -20.38 -7.11
C ALA A 91 27.60 -20.95 -6.97
N ARG A 92 28.04 -21.29 -5.76
CA ARG A 92 29.38 -21.80 -5.45
C ARG A 92 29.36 -22.81 -4.32
N LYS A 93 30.43 -23.60 -4.22
CA LYS A 93 30.65 -24.47 -3.07
C LYS A 93 31.05 -23.64 -1.85
N LEU A 94 30.31 -23.78 -0.75
CA LEU A 94 30.67 -23.17 0.53
C LEU A 94 31.94 -23.80 1.12
N SER A 95 32.72 -23.00 1.82
CA SER A 95 33.85 -23.46 2.62
C SER A 95 33.36 -24.30 3.81
N ARG A 96 34.30 -25.01 4.46
CA ARG A 96 33.99 -25.81 5.65
C ARG A 96 33.46 -24.95 6.80
N ASP A 97 34.03 -23.76 6.97
CA ASP A 97 33.68 -22.86 8.07
C ASP A 97 32.33 -22.20 7.82
N GLU A 98 32.06 -21.76 6.59
CA GLU A 98 30.74 -21.26 6.16
C GLU A 98 29.65 -22.31 6.38
N SER A 99 29.90 -23.55 5.97
CA SER A 99 28.95 -24.66 6.16
C SER A 99 28.69 -24.96 7.64
N SER A 100 29.73 -24.86 8.48
CA SER A 100 29.64 -25.06 9.93
C SER A 100 28.82 -23.95 10.61
N LEU A 101 29.09 -22.69 10.26
CA LEU A 101 28.37 -21.53 10.77
C LEU A 101 26.91 -21.51 10.29
N LEU A 102 26.65 -21.89 9.03
CA LEU A 102 25.30 -22.03 8.49
C LEU A 102 24.47 -23.04 9.29
N LYS A 103 25.06 -24.20 9.61
CA LYS A 103 24.40 -25.20 10.46
C LYS A 103 24.10 -24.65 11.86
N LYS A 104 25.02 -23.89 12.46
CA LYS A 104 24.81 -23.26 13.77
C LYS A 104 23.70 -22.22 13.71
N ALA A 105 23.73 -21.32 12.73
CA ALA A 105 22.71 -20.29 12.54
C ALA A 105 21.31 -20.90 12.42
N ARG A 106 21.14 -21.95 11.60
CA ARG A 106 19.87 -22.68 11.48
C ARG A 106 19.41 -23.24 12.83
N SER A 107 20.29 -23.90 13.57
CA SER A 107 19.96 -24.42 14.91
C SER A 107 19.60 -23.32 15.91
N ARG A 108 20.26 -22.15 15.84
CA ARG A 108 19.90 -20.99 16.66
C ARG A 108 18.53 -20.45 16.28
N LEU A 109 18.23 -20.30 14.99
CA LEU A 109 16.89 -19.91 14.52
C LEU A 109 15.82 -20.91 14.98
N ASP A 110 16.07 -22.22 14.88
CA ASP A 110 15.11 -23.22 15.36
C ASP A 110 14.76 -23.05 16.85
N THR A 111 15.71 -22.55 17.64
CA THR A 111 15.54 -22.31 19.09
C THR A 111 14.92 -20.94 19.37
N LEU A 112 15.49 -19.89 18.78
CA LEU A 112 15.13 -18.50 19.03
C LEU A 112 13.84 -18.08 18.33
N ASP A 113 13.50 -18.72 17.22
CA ASP A 113 12.36 -18.36 16.38
C ASP A 113 11.18 -19.34 16.54
N ALA A 114 11.29 -20.33 17.42
CA ALA A 114 10.26 -21.35 17.65
C ALA A 114 8.86 -20.75 17.92
N ALA A 115 8.79 -19.67 18.69
CA ALA A 115 7.55 -18.99 19.00
C ALA A 115 6.95 -18.29 17.76
N ASN A 116 7.76 -17.58 16.98
CA ASN A 116 7.30 -16.94 15.75
C ASN A 116 6.87 -17.98 14.71
N ARG A 117 7.62 -19.07 14.55
CA ARG A 117 7.21 -20.19 13.67
C ARG A 117 5.92 -20.85 14.14
N ALA A 118 5.68 -20.94 15.45
CA ALA A 118 4.41 -21.43 15.99
C ALA A 118 3.26 -20.47 15.65
N VAL A 119 3.48 -19.15 15.75
CA VAL A 119 2.51 -18.13 15.33
C VAL A 119 2.26 -18.18 13.83
N GLU A 120 3.30 -18.24 13.01
CA GLU A 120 3.20 -18.35 11.55
C GLU A 120 2.44 -19.61 11.13
N LYS A 121 2.77 -20.76 11.71
CA LYS A 121 2.04 -22.01 11.51
C LYS A 121 0.57 -21.90 11.94
N SER A 122 0.30 -21.21 13.05
CA SER A 122 -1.06 -20.96 13.52
C SER A 122 -1.82 -20.04 12.57
N ASN A 123 -1.18 -19.01 12.03
CA ASN A 123 -1.76 -18.09 11.06
C ASN A 123 -2.09 -18.81 9.76
N LEU A 124 -1.18 -19.63 9.23
CA LEU A 124 -1.43 -20.46 8.04
C LEU A 124 -2.61 -21.42 8.27
N ALA A 125 -2.63 -22.15 9.39
CA ALA A 125 -3.75 -23.04 9.72
C ALA A 125 -5.08 -22.30 9.94
N PHE A 126 -5.04 -21.04 10.37
CA PHE A 126 -6.23 -20.20 10.47
C PHE A 126 -6.67 -19.67 9.11
N ILE A 127 -5.74 -19.31 8.22
CA ILE A 127 -6.01 -18.93 6.84
C ILE A 127 -6.70 -20.08 6.10
N ASP A 128 -6.22 -21.32 6.24
CA ASP A 128 -6.87 -22.50 5.63
C ASP A 128 -8.36 -22.57 6.03
N LYS A 129 -8.67 -22.36 7.31
CA LYS A 129 -10.05 -22.33 7.81
C LYS A 129 -10.86 -21.17 7.25
N LEU A 130 -10.24 -20.00 7.04
CA LEU A 130 -10.91 -18.84 6.43
C LEU A 130 -11.21 -19.08 4.95
N ILE A 131 -10.31 -19.73 4.21
CA ILE A 131 -10.50 -20.11 2.81
C ILE A 131 -11.64 -21.15 2.71
N ASP A 132 -11.62 -22.20 3.54
CA ASP A 132 -12.69 -23.21 3.59
C ASP A 132 -14.04 -22.59 3.93
N PHE A 133 -14.05 -21.70 4.92
CA PHE A 133 -15.25 -20.94 5.31
C PHE A 133 -15.77 -20.09 4.15
N ALA A 134 -14.89 -19.36 3.45
CA ALA A 134 -15.24 -18.55 2.30
C ALA A 134 -15.82 -19.39 1.16
N ALA A 135 -15.24 -20.56 0.88
CA ALA A 135 -15.75 -21.50 -0.12
C ALA A 135 -17.17 -21.99 0.22
N GLY A 136 -17.45 -22.27 1.50
CA GLY A 136 -18.78 -22.63 1.98
C GLY A 136 -19.80 -21.47 1.94
N ALA A 137 -19.33 -20.24 2.18
CA ALA A 137 -20.16 -19.04 2.16
C ALA A 137 -20.44 -18.50 0.75
N LYS A 138 -19.55 -18.73 -0.23
CA LYS A 138 -19.55 -18.16 -1.60
C LYS A 138 -20.92 -18.10 -2.28
N LYS A 139 -21.75 -19.14 -2.15
CA LYS A 139 -23.09 -19.18 -2.79
C LYS A 139 -24.22 -18.55 -1.96
N LYS A 140 -24.08 -18.53 -0.63
CA LYS A 140 -25.14 -18.08 0.29
C LYS A 140 -24.95 -16.62 0.69
N ASP A 141 -23.70 -16.22 0.91
CA ASP A 141 -23.28 -14.90 1.33
C ASP A 141 -21.89 -14.60 0.74
N PRO A 142 -21.82 -14.12 -0.52
CA PRO A 142 -20.56 -13.82 -1.18
C PRO A 142 -19.79 -12.68 -0.51
N GLU A 143 -20.47 -11.72 0.13
CA GLU A 143 -19.84 -10.65 0.89
C GLU A 143 -19.09 -11.18 2.11
N LEU A 144 -19.69 -12.14 2.83
CA LEU A 144 -19.04 -12.81 3.96
C LEU A 144 -17.84 -13.64 3.51
N ALA A 145 -17.92 -14.30 2.35
CA ALA A 145 -16.79 -15.01 1.75
C ALA A 145 -15.63 -14.07 1.38
N ILE A 146 -15.94 -12.94 0.72
CA ILE A 146 -14.97 -11.89 0.41
C ILE A 146 -14.26 -11.38 1.67
N ARG A 147 -15.02 -11.12 2.74
CA ARG A 147 -14.47 -10.65 4.02
C ARG A 147 -13.49 -11.67 4.62
N ALA A 148 -13.86 -12.94 4.66
CA ALA A 148 -12.99 -13.98 5.19
C ALA A 148 -11.64 -14.06 4.43
N LEU A 149 -11.68 -13.92 3.11
CA LEU A 149 -10.48 -13.94 2.27
C LEU A 149 -9.62 -12.68 2.42
N ARG A 150 -10.24 -11.51 2.65
CA ARG A 150 -9.49 -10.29 3.00
C ARG A 150 -8.76 -10.42 4.33
N ILE A 151 -9.43 -10.95 5.35
CA ILE A 151 -8.80 -11.22 6.65
C ILE A 151 -7.61 -12.18 6.49
N ALA A 152 -7.72 -13.19 5.63
CA ALA A 152 -6.62 -14.10 5.32
C ALA A 152 -5.43 -13.36 4.69
N LEU A 153 -5.68 -12.44 3.76
CA LEU A 153 -4.64 -11.63 3.11
C LEU A 153 -4.04 -10.54 4.02
N ASP A 154 -4.79 -10.05 4.99
CA ASP A 154 -4.27 -9.12 6.00
C ASP A 154 -3.31 -9.85 6.96
N LEU A 155 -3.58 -11.12 7.27
CA LEU A 155 -2.73 -11.94 8.13
C LEU A 155 -1.44 -12.40 7.43
N VAL A 156 -1.53 -12.79 6.16
CA VAL A 156 -0.38 -13.15 5.32
C VAL A 156 -0.52 -12.48 3.95
N PRO A 157 0.04 -11.26 3.80
CA PRO A 157 0.06 -10.58 2.51
C PRO A 157 0.73 -11.44 1.44
N GLY A 158 0.01 -11.68 0.33
CA GLY A 158 0.50 -12.49 -0.78
C GLY A 158 0.19 -13.99 -0.69
N HIS A 159 -0.65 -14.43 0.25
CA HIS A 159 -1.13 -15.82 0.26
C HIS A 159 -1.89 -16.15 -1.04
N ALA A 160 -1.29 -16.98 -1.90
CA ALA A 160 -1.75 -17.22 -3.27
C ALA A 160 -3.20 -17.73 -3.34
N ASP A 161 -3.55 -18.71 -2.52
CA ASP A 161 -4.90 -19.32 -2.59
C ASP A 161 -6.01 -18.36 -2.15
N ALA A 162 -5.77 -17.59 -1.08
CA ALA A 162 -6.70 -16.56 -0.62
C ALA A 162 -6.87 -15.46 -1.68
N ALA A 163 -5.78 -15.03 -2.33
CA ALA A 163 -5.82 -14.04 -3.41
C ALA A 163 -6.58 -14.54 -4.64
N ASN A 164 -6.34 -15.79 -5.04
CA ASN A 164 -7.03 -16.41 -6.17
C ASN A 164 -8.52 -16.58 -5.88
N ALA A 165 -8.89 -17.12 -4.72
CA ALA A 165 -10.28 -17.27 -4.31
C ALA A 165 -11.01 -15.91 -4.22
N LEU A 166 -10.31 -14.87 -3.77
CA LEU A 166 -10.87 -13.52 -3.70
C LEU A 166 -11.11 -12.95 -5.10
N SER A 167 -10.15 -13.12 -6.00
CA SER A 167 -10.27 -12.73 -7.41
C SER A 167 -11.43 -13.44 -8.11
N GLU A 168 -11.62 -14.74 -7.87
CA GLU A 168 -12.77 -15.48 -8.42
C GLU A 168 -14.12 -14.96 -7.92
N LEU A 169 -14.19 -14.53 -6.66
CA LEU A 169 -15.41 -14.01 -6.05
C LEU A 169 -15.72 -12.59 -6.48
N GLN A 170 -14.69 -11.78 -6.65
CA GLN A 170 -14.80 -10.37 -7.00
C GLN A 170 -14.83 -10.11 -8.51
N GLY A 171 -14.56 -11.14 -9.32
CA GLY A 171 -14.21 -10.99 -10.71
C GLY A 171 -12.79 -10.44 -10.86
N PRO A 172 -12.29 -10.31 -12.10
CA PRO A 172 -10.97 -9.73 -12.34
C PRO A 172 -10.92 -8.32 -11.74
N THR A 173 -10.27 -8.18 -10.59
CA THR A 173 -9.73 -6.91 -10.13
C THR A 173 -8.87 -6.40 -11.27
N SER A 174 -9.15 -5.19 -11.79
CA SER A 174 -8.30 -4.64 -12.85
C SER A 174 -6.89 -4.48 -12.27
N THR A 175 -6.01 -5.42 -12.60
CA THR A 175 -4.68 -5.56 -12.00
C THR A 175 -3.68 -4.55 -12.53
N GLY A 176 -4.08 -3.75 -13.53
CA GLY A 176 -3.48 -2.46 -13.82
C GLY A 176 -4.55 -1.40 -13.64
N SER A 177 -4.23 -0.35 -12.88
CA SER A 177 -5.00 0.89 -12.95
C SER A 177 -4.42 1.73 -14.09
N PRO A 178 -5.02 1.75 -15.29
CA PRO A 178 -4.61 2.70 -16.34
C PRO A 178 -4.77 4.15 -15.88
N VAL A 179 -5.55 4.38 -14.82
CA VAL A 179 -5.75 5.69 -14.19
C VAL A 179 -4.47 6.18 -13.53
N LEU A 180 -3.81 5.31 -12.77
CA LEU A 180 -2.63 5.66 -11.97
C LEU A 180 -1.30 5.36 -12.69
N GLU A 181 -1.35 4.79 -13.88
CA GLU A 181 -0.15 4.52 -14.68
C GLU A 181 0.63 5.81 -15.00
N GLY A 182 1.91 5.84 -14.64
CA GLY A 182 2.80 6.99 -14.83
C GLY A 182 2.76 8.02 -13.69
N PHE A 183 2.06 7.73 -12.58
CA PHE A 183 2.20 8.49 -11.35
C PHE A 183 3.17 7.75 -10.39
N ASP A 184 4.06 8.49 -9.73
CA ASP A 184 5.12 7.89 -8.89
C ASP A 184 4.76 7.93 -7.41
N ASP A 185 4.04 8.96 -6.97
CA ASP A 185 3.69 9.18 -5.57
C ASP A 185 2.23 8.77 -5.37
N THR A 186 2.00 7.57 -4.83
CA THR A 186 0.68 6.96 -4.70
C THR A 186 0.33 6.75 -3.22
N TRP A 187 -0.86 7.17 -2.82
CA TRP A 187 -1.37 7.08 -1.46
C TRP A 187 -2.69 6.33 -1.41
N ASP A 188 -2.86 5.50 -0.39
CA ASP A 188 -4.15 4.94 0.02
C ASP A 188 -4.79 5.91 1.02
N LEU A 189 -5.82 6.62 0.56
CA LEU A 189 -6.53 7.64 1.34
C LEU A 189 -7.39 7.05 2.47
N ILE A 190 -7.75 5.75 2.38
CA ILE A 190 -8.43 5.05 3.47
C ILE A 190 -7.45 4.81 4.61
N LYS A 191 -6.27 4.26 4.30
CA LYS A 191 -5.24 3.91 5.29
C LYS A 191 -4.58 5.12 5.94
N SER A 192 -4.45 6.23 5.20
CA SER A 192 -3.81 7.46 5.70
C SER A 192 -4.73 8.33 6.56
N VAL A 193 -5.97 7.91 6.83
CA VAL A 193 -6.98 8.70 7.58
C VAL A 193 -7.22 10.08 6.93
N GLY A 194 -7.03 10.17 5.60
CA GLY A 194 -7.09 11.44 4.86
C GLY A 194 -8.49 12.07 4.91
N PHE A 195 -9.53 11.25 4.90
CA PHE A 195 -10.92 11.67 5.13
C PHE A 195 -11.28 11.42 6.59
N GLY A 196 -11.35 12.49 7.38
CA GLY A 196 -11.66 12.38 8.80
C GLY A 196 -13.12 12.06 9.07
N VAL A 197 -13.40 11.60 10.30
CA VAL A 197 -14.66 10.98 10.76
C VAL A 197 -15.85 11.96 10.89
N ASN A 198 -15.83 13.11 10.22
CA ASN A 198 -16.92 14.08 10.30
C ASN A 198 -17.79 13.98 9.03
N ASP A 199 -19.10 13.92 9.21
CA ASP A 199 -20.16 13.76 8.20
C ASP A 199 -20.50 12.31 7.80
N GLY A 200 -20.93 11.48 8.76
CA GLY A 200 -21.60 10.20 8.49
C GLY A 200 -20.69 9.02 8.15
N TRP A 201 -19.37 9.23 8.10
CA TRP A 201 -18.39 8.17 7.97
C TRP A 201 -18.34 7.36 9.25
N THR A 202 -18.72 6.10 9.14
CA THR A 202 -18.52 5.08 10.17
C THR A 202 -17.52 4.07 9.66
N TYR A 203 -16.65 3.57 10.51
CA TYR A 203 -15.83 2.42 10.15
C TYR A 203 -16.59 1.16 10.59
N ASP A 204 -17.01 0.33 9.64
CA ASP A 204 -17.54 -1.00 9.93
C ASP A 204 -16.41 -2.02 9.72
N LYS A 205 -15.74 -2.39 10.82
CA LYS A 205 -14.62 -3.34 10.83
C LYS A 205 -13.42 -2.91 9.99
N GLY A 206 -13.07 -1.63 10.05
CA GLY A 206 -11.89 -1.05 9.37
C GLY A 206 -12.16 -0.50 7.98
N ASP A 207 -13.27 -0.89 7.34
CA ASP A 207 -13.68 -0.33 6.06
C ASP A 207 -14.51 0.95 6.29
N PRO A 208 -14.23 2.04 5.56
CA PRO A 208 -15.06 3.22 5.62
C PRO A 208 -16.43 2.90 4.98
N LYS A 209 -17.46 3.07 5.81
CA LYS A 209 -18.86 2.92 5.44
C LYS A 209 -19.57 4.24 5.67
N LEU A 210 -20.22 4.72 4.62
CA LEU A 210 -20.98 5.94 4.68
C LEU A 210 -22.46 5.59 4.82
N THR A 211 -23.03 5.90 5.97
CA THR A 211 -24.47 5.68 6.22
C THR A 211 -25.14 7.03 6.36
N ILE A 212 -26.09 7.32 5.47
CA ILE A 212 -26.81 8.60 5.52
C ILE A 212 -27.73 8.60 6.75
N SER A 213 -27.55 9.57 7.66
CA SER A 213 -28.56 9.86 8.67
C SER A 213 -29.85 10.30 7.98
N LYS A 214 -30.96 9.59 8.24
CA LYS A 214 -32.28 9.86 7.63
C LYS A 214 -32.59 11.36 7.60
N GLY A 215 -32.76 11.92 6.40
CA GLY A 215 -33.31 13.27 6.22
C GLY A 215 -32.32 14.39 5.89
N VAL A 216 -31.01 14.12 5.75
CA VAL A 216 -30.04 15.12 5.27
C VAL A 216 -29.93 15.04 3.74
N PRO A 217 -30.36 16.06 2.97
CA PRO A 217 -30.14 16.11 1.52
C PRO A 217 -28.65 16.33 1.23
N GLY A 218 -28.08 15.54 0.33
CA GLY A 218 -26.74 15.65 -0.28
C GLY A 218 -25.63 16.21 0.60
N SER A 219 -24.81 15.35 1.19
CA SER A 219 -23.64 15.80 1.97
C SER A 219 -22.37 15.63 1.15
N LEU A 220 -21.63 16.73 0.98
CA LEU A 220 -20.24 16.68 0.53
C LEU A 220 -19.37 16.55 1.77
N SER A 221 -18.78 15.38 1.98
CA SER A 221 -17.79 15.20 3.02
C SER A 221 -16.41 15.60 2.50
N ARG A 222 -15.72 16.44 3.26
CA ARG A 222 -14.38 16.94 2.93
C ARG A 222 -13.36 16.32 3.87
N SER A 223 -12.13 16.19 3.40
CA SER A 223 -11.02 15.81 4.27
C SER A 223 -10.85 16.82 5.42
N LEU A 224 -10.57 16.34 6.63
CA LEU A 224 -10.29 17.23 7.77
C LEU A 224 -9.02 18.04 7.53
N ASN A 225 -8.03 17.39 6.91
CA ASN A 225 -6.82 18.04 6.45
C ASN A 225 -7.06 18.49 5.01
N ARG A 226 -6.94 19.79 4.75
CA ARG A 226 -7.00 20.32 3.38
C ARG A 226 -5.99 19.56 2.52
N PHE A 227 -6.50 18.86 1.53
CA PHE A 227 -5.72 18.03 0.65
C PHE A 227 -5.77 18.65 -0.73
N ASP A 228 -4.82 19.53 -1.01
CA ASP A 228 -4.75 20.22 -2.30
C ASP A 228 -4.34 19.22 -3.38
N SER A 229 -5.25 18.84 -4.27
CA SER A 229 -5.00 17.88 -5.35
C SER A 229 -3.88 18.32 -6.30
N GLY A 230 -3.58 19.62 -6.39
CA GLY A 230 -2.80 20.20 -7.47
C GLY A 230 -3.52 20.12 -8.82
N SER A 231 -2.85 20.57 -9.89
CA SER A 231 -3.38 20.56 -11.27
C SER A 231 -3.07 19.27 -12.05
N GLN A 232 -2.30 18.35 -11.47
CA GLN A 232 -2.01 17.04 -12.07
C GLN A 232 -2.11 15.95 -11.02
N PHE A 233 -3.05 15.03 -11.20
CA PHE A 233 -3.25 13.92 -10.28
C PHE A 233 -4.05 12.78 -10.90
N GLY A 234 -3.89 11.59 -10.32
CA GLY A 234 -4.72 10.42 -10.53
C GLY A 234 -5.54 10.13 -9.29
N PHE A 235 -6.76 9.66 -9.47
CA PHE A 235 -7.64 9.24 -8.39
C PHE A 235 -8.38 7.98 -8.80
N GLU A 236 -8.43 6.98 -7.93
CA GLU A 236 -9.14 5.73 -8.17
C GLU A 236 -9.94 5.33 -6.92
N ALA A 237 -11.24 5.11 -7.09
CA ALA A 237 -12.12 4.59 -6.06
C ALA A 237 -12.72 3.26 -6.50
N ASP A 238 -12.64 2.28 -5.62
CA ASP A 238 -13.36 1.02 -5.77
C ASP A 238 -14.61 1.05 -4.89
N VAL A 239 -15.77 1.15 -5.55
CA VAL A 239 -17.05 1.47 -4.93
C VAL A 239 -17.95 0.24 -4.97
N SER A 240 -18.35 -0.26 -3.81
CA SER A 240 -19.39 -1.28 -3.67
C SER A 240 -20.71 -0.65 -3.27
N PHE A 241 -21.75 -0.84 -4.08
CA PHE A 241 -23.09 -0.34 -3.81
C PHE A 241 -23.85 -1.29 -2.89
N LEU A 242 -24.24 -0.83 -1.70
CA LEU A 242 -24.90 -1.70 -0.72
C LEU A 242 -26.41 -1.69 -0.90
N LYS A 243 -27.02 -0.51 -0.92
CA LYS A 243 -28.45 -0.32 -1.16
C LYS A 243 -28.78 1.14 -1.47
N GLN A 244 -29.93 1.35 -2.12
CA GLN A 244 -30.52 2.67 -2.22
C GLN A 244 -31.20 3.04 -0.89
N ALA A 245 -30.78 4.15 -0.29
CA ALA A 245 -31.32 4.59 1.01
C ALA A 245 -32.75 5.14 0.88
N ARG A 246 -33.09 5.71 -0.28
CA ARG A 246 -34.42 6.26 -0.60
C ARG A 246 -34.83 5.89 -2.02
N THR A 247 -35.89 5.08 -2.14
CA THR A 247 -36.40 4.61 -3.43
C THR A 247 -37.10 5.71 -4.24
N ASP A 248 -37.50 6.81 -3.60
CA ASP A 248 -38.19 7.95 -4.23
C ASP A 248 -37.24 9.02 -4.79
N LYS A 249 -35.93 8.83 -4.63
CA LYS A 249 -34.90 9.80 -5.03
C LYS A 249 -33.78 9.11 -5.80
N THR A 250 -33.13 9.85 -6.69
CA THR A 250 -31.98 9.36 -7.44
C THR A 250 -30.79 9.15 -6.49
N PRO A 251 -30.24 7.93 -6.40
CA PRO A 251 -29.02 7.69 -5.67
C PRO A 251 -27.83 8.23 -6.46
N VAL A 252 -26.96 8.96 -5.78
CA VAL A 252 -25.77 9.59 -6.35
C VAL A 252 -24.60 9.31 -5.42
N CYS A 253 -23.47 8.88 -5.94
CA CYS A 253 -22.20 8.99 -5.25
C CYS A 253 -21.18 9.63 -6.19
N GLY A 254 -20.08 10.14 -5.68
CA GLY A 254 -19.15 10.84 -6.55
C GLY A 254 -17.95 11.40 -5.81
N ILE A 255 -16.99 11.88 -6.59
CA ILE A 255 -15.73 12.42 -6.11
C ILE A 255 -15.68 13.89 -6.49
N GLY A 256 -15.42 14.72 -5.49
CA GLY A 256 -15.16 16.13 -5.64
C GLY A 256 -13.67 16.43 -5.75
N PHE A 257 -13.29 17.37 -6.61
CA PHE A 257 -11.91 17.83 -6.74
C PHE A 257 -11.83 19.30 -7.14
N GLY A 258 -10.68 19.93 -6.87
CA GLY A 258 -10.45 21.33 -7.20
C GLY A 258 -11.32 22.30 -6.40
N PHE A 259 -11.78 21.90 -5.21
CA PHE A 259 -12.66 22.76 -4.43
C PHE A 259 -11.91 23.97 -3.85
N ARG A 260 -12.38 25.17 -4.20
CA ARG A 260 -11.99 26.44 -3.57
C ARG A 260 -13.24 27.06 -2.99
N THR A 261 -13.37 27.01 -1.66
CA THR A 261 -14.59 27.47 -0.94
C THR A 261 -15.83 26.63 -1.28
N SER A 262 -16.72 27.10 -2.16
CA SER A 262 -17.99 26.49 -2.56
C SER A 262 -18.02 26.02 -4.02
N THR A 263 -17.03 26.38 -4.85
CA THR A 263 -16.93 25.97 -6.25
C THR A 263 -15.88 24.89 -6.43
N GLY A 264 -16.06 24.03 -7.42
CA GLY A 264 -15.17 22.91 -7.71
C GLY A 264 -15.74 22.01 -8.80
N PHE A 265 -15.19 20.82 -8.94
CA PHE A 265 -15.62 19.83 -9.93
C PHE A 265 -16.03 18.54 -9.25
N MET A 266 -16.98 17.84 -9.85
CA MET A 266 -17.61 16.66 -9.30
C MET A 266 -17.73 15.60 -10.38
N LEU A 267 -17.16 14.43 -10.15
CA LEU A 267 -17.55 13.23 -10.90
C LEU A 267 -18.66 12.52 -10.15
N LEU A 268 -19.86 12.52 -10.70
CA LEU A 268 -21.02 11.86 -10.15
C LEU A 268 -21.29 10.53 -10.87
N LEU A 269 -21.39 9.46 -10.10
CA LEU A 269 -21.90 8.16 -10.50
C LEU A 269 -23.39 8.09 -10.17
N LEU A 270 -24.20 8.22 -11.21
CA LEU A 270 -25.65 8.13 -11.21
C LEU A 270 -26.08 6.66 -11.47
N PRO A 271 -27.38 6.31 -11.34
CA PRO A 271 -27.86 4.95 -11.58
C PRO A 271 -27.42 4.38 -12.91
N ASP A 272 -27.48 5.18 -13.99
CA ASP A 272 -27.28 4.78 -15.38
C ASP A 272 -26.32 5.70 -16.15
N ALA A 273 -25.58 6.57 -15.45
CA ALA A 273 -24.69 7.54 -16.06
C ALA A 273 -23.49 7.90 -15.18
N LEU A 274 -22.41 8.32 -15.83
CA LEU A 274 -21.32 9.09 -15.21
C LEU A 274 -21.43 10.53 -15.70
N SER A 275 -21.41 11.49 -14.78
CA SER A 275 -21.57 12.92 -15.04
C SER A 275 -20.38 13.68 -14.44
N LEU A 276 -19.65 14.43 -15.25
CA LEU A 276 -18.72 15.44 -14.79
C LEU A 276 -19.47 16.77 -14.70
N GLU A 277 -19.49 17.36 -13.51
CA GLU A 277 -20.25 18.56 -13.20
C GLU A 277 -19.37 19.60 -12.52
N GLU A 278 -19.67 20.87 -12.77
CA GLU A 278 -19.09 22.02 -12.09
C GLU A 278 -20.01 22.38 -10.91
N ALA A 279 -19.49 22.30 -9.69
CA ALA A 279 -20.19 22.73 -8.49
C ALA A 279 -20.20 24.26 -8.42
N GLN A 280 -21.38 24.84 -8.29
CA GLN A 280 -21.62 26.27 -8.19
C GLN A 280 -22.30 26.58 -6.85
N GLU A 281 -22.36 27.87 -6.46
CA GLU A 281 -23.05 28.27 -5.22
C GLU A 281 -24.51 27.81 -5.16
N ARG A 282 -25.16 27.64 -6.32
CA ARG A 282 -26.55 27.23 -6.44
C ARG A 282 -26.74 26.02 -7.35
N GLY A 283 -26.05 24.94 -7.03
CA GLY A 283 -26.26 23.63 -7.65
C GLY A 283 -25.09 23.21 -8.54
N PHE A 284 -25.40 22.47 -9.60
CA PHE A 284 -24.40 21.85 -10.47
C PHE A 284 -24.67 22.20 -11.93
N LYS A 285 -23.61 22.55 -12.67
CA LYS A 285 -23.64 22.75 -14.11
C LYS A 285 -23.00 21.52 -14.78
N PRO A 286 -23.77 20.73 -15.56
CA PRO A 286 -23.21 19.58 -16.27
C PRO A 286 -22.16 20.04 -17.29
N LEU A 287 -20.98 19.44 -17.24
CA LEU A 287 -19.89 19.68 -18.19
C LEU A 287 -19.82 18.58 -19.26
N ALA A 288 -19.92 17.32 -18.82
CA ALA A 288 -19.94 16.17 -19.71
C ALA A 288 -20.70 15.01 -19.05
N ARG A 289 -21.37 14.17 -19.85
CA ARG A 289 -22.11 13.02 -19.36
C ARG A 289 -22.03 11.86 -20.33
N THR A 290 -21.90 10.65 -19.82
CA THR A 290 -21.93 9.41 -20.61
C THR A 290 -22.87 8.41 -19.97
N LYS A 291 -23.56 7.61 -20.80
CA LYS A 291 -24.44 6.53 -20.33
C LYS A 291 -23.58 5.33 -19.96
N VAL A 292 -23.87 4.71 -18.82
CA VAL A 292 -23.20 3.50 -18.36
C VAL A 292 -24.22 2.41 -18.02
N ALA A 293 -23.77 1.17 -17.89
CA ALA A 293 -24.65 0.09 -17.46
C ALA A 293 -25.20 0.41 -16.06
N ALA A 294 -26.52 0.31 -15.91
CA ALA A 294 -27.17 0.64 -14.65
C ALA A 294 -26.61 -0.21 -13.50
N TRP A 295 -26.41 0.39 -12.33
CA TRP A 295 -25.94 -0.37 -11.17
C TRP A 295 -27.09 -0.92 -10.32
N ALA A 296 -26.84 -2.04 -9.68
CA ALA A 296 -27.74 -2.68 -8.72
C ALA A 296 -27.10 -2.79 -7.32
N PRO A 297 -27.89 -2.97 -6.25
CA PRO A 297 -27.34 -3.36 -4.95
C PRO A 297 -26.47 -4.62 -5.08
N GLY A 298 -25.25 -4.57 -4.56
CA GLY A 298 -24.22 -5.59 -4.71
C GLY A 298 -23.23 -5.33 -5.86
N ASP A 299 -23.52 -4.38 -6.76
CA ASP A 299 -22.58 -4.02 -7.83
C ASP A 299 -21.33 -3.37 -7.25
N ARG A 300 -20.20 -3.67 -7.89
CA ARG A 300 -18.91 -3.04 -7.64
C ARG A 300 -18.45 -2.29 -8.88
N ARG A 301 -17.91 -1.08 -8.72
CA ARG A 301 -17.41 -0.24 -9.80
C ARG A 301 -16.05 0.34 -9.41
N LEU A 302 -15.07 0.19 -10.30
CA LEU A 302 -13.81 0.90 -10.20
C LEU A 302 -13.93 2.21 -10.98
N VAL A 303 -13.96 3.34 -10.28
CA VAL A 303 -14.09 4.67 -10.87
C VAL A 303 -12.75 5.36 -10.81
N GLY A 304 -12.28 5.85 -11.95
CA GLY A 304 -11.00 6.53 -12.08
C GLY A 304 -11.13 7.94 -12.64
N ILE A 305 -10.29 8.86 -12.17
CA ILE A 305 -10.11 10.18 -12.75
C ILE A 305 -8.62 10.43 -12.93
N ARG A 306 -8.25 10.94 -14.10
CA ARG A 306 -6.92 11.47 -14.38
C ARG A 306 -7.04 12.91 -14.82
N VAL A 307 -6.38 13.80 -14.08
CA VAL A 307 -6.35 15.23 -14.32
C VAL A 307 -4.94 15.64 -14.73
N GLU A 308 -4.84 16.31 -15.88
CA GLU A 308 -3.58 16.77 -16.48
C GLU A 308 -3.75 18.23 -16.91
N GLY A 309 -3.52 19.16 -15.99
CA GLY A 309 -3.89 20.56 -16.15
C GLY A 309 -5.41 20.68 -16.29
N ARG A 310 -5.87 21.21 -17.42
CA ARG A 310 -7.32 21.35 -17.72
C ARG A 310 -7.95 20.08 -18.28
N ARG A 311 -7.16 19.08 -18.69
CA ARG A 311 -7.69 17.86 -19.31
C ARG A 311 -8.10 16.86 -18.23
N VAL A 312 -9.34 16.39 -18.29
CA VAL A 312 -9.91 15.40 -17.37
C VAL A 312 -10.32 14.16 -18.16
N ARG A 313 -9.77 13.01 -17.78
CA ARG A 313 -10.13 11.70 -18.32
C ARG A 313 -10.76 10.85 -17.23
N ILE A 314 -11.89 10.23 -17.52
CA ILE A 314 -12.67 9.43 -16.58
C ILE A 314 -12.71 8.00 -17.05
N PHE A 315 -12.50 7.10 -16.11
CA PHE A 315 -12.44 5.67 -16.33
C PHE A 315 -13.51 4.96 -15.50
N LEU A 316 -14.11 3.92 -16.07
CA LEU A 316 -15.00 3.02 -15.38
C LEU A 316 -14.54 1.59 -15.65
N ASN A 317 -14.24 0.83 -14.59
CA ASN A 317 -13.72 -0.53 -14.67
C ASN A 317 -12.47 -0.64 -15.56
N GLY A 318 -11.61 0.38 -15.51
CA GLY A 318 -10.37 0.48 -16.30
C GLY A 318 -10.54 1.01 -17.72
N GLU A 319 -11.77 1.14 -18.24
CA GLU A 319 -12.02 1.67 -19.58
C GLU A 319 -12.24 3.19 -19.54
N GLN A 320 -11.59 3.94 -20.44
CA GLN A 320 -11.86 5.37 -20.58
C GLN A 320 -13.27 5.56 -21.17
N VAL A 321 -14.17 6.15 -20.40
CA VAL A 321 -15.58 6.34 -20.79
C VAL A 321 -15.93 7.79 -21.09
N LEU A 322 -15.11 8.74 -20.63
CA LEU A 322 -15.34 10.18 -20.84
C LEU A 322 -14.02 10.95 -20.83
N GLU A 323 -13.95 11.99 -21.66
CA GLU A 323 -12.88 12.98 -21.66
C GLU A 323 -13.46 14.39 -21.82
N HIS A 324 -12.92 15.34 -21.08
CA HIS A 324 -13.35 16.74 -21.13
C HIS A 324 -12.17 17.69 -20.87
N THR A 325 -12.24 18.90 -21.41
CA THR A 325 -11.27 19.98 -21.13
C THR A 325 -11.98 21.08 -20.36
N LEU A 326 -11.55 21.31 -19.11
CA LEU A 326 -12.09 22.33 -18.23
C LEU A 326 -11.75 23.74 -18.73
N GLU A 327 -12.59 24.71 -18.37
CA GLU A 327 -12.34 26.13 -18.67
C GLU A 327 -11.13 26.64 -17.88
N GLU A 328 -10.98 26.20 -16.64
CA GLU A 328 -9.88 26.56 -15.72
C GLU A 328 -9.14 25.32 -15.17
N GLU A 329 -7.92 25.52 -14.66
CA GLU A 329 -7.17 24.44 -14.03
C GLU A 329 -7.76 24.11 -12.65
N PRO A 330 -8.10 22.83 -12.40
CA PRO A 330 -8.57 22.40 -11.09
C PRO A 330 -7.40 22.44 -10.12
N GLY A 331 -7.59 23.12 -8.99
CA GLY A 331 -6.66 23.09 -7.87
C GLY A 331 -7.38 23.44 -6.59
N GLY A 332 -7.21 22.66 -5.54
CA GLY A 332 -8.00 22.76 -4.32
C GLY A 332 -8.29 21.40 -3.69
N ASP A 333 -9.25 21.39 -2.77
CA ASP A 333 -9.51 20.22 -1.93
C ASP A 333 -10.18 19.07 -2.69
N LEU A 334 -9.90 17.84 -2.25
CA LEU A 334 -10.68 16.64 -2.59
C LEU A 334 -11.86 16.46 -1.64
N GLY A 335 -12.93 15.88 -2.17
CA GLY A 335 -14.13 15.56 -1.41
C GLY A 335 -14.82 14.31 -1.92
N MET A 336 -15.74 13.80 -1.12
CA MET A 336 -16.61 12.67 -1.47
C MET A 336 -18.05 13.14 -1.35
N PHE A 337 -18.83 12.90 -2.39
CA PHE A 337 -20.24 13.27 -2.45
C PHE A 337 -21.11 12.03 -2.47
N TYR A 338 -22.23 12.12 -1.78
CA TYR A 338 -23.18 11.04 -1.72
C TYR A 338 -24.58 11.54 -1.37
N GLU A 339 -25.57 10.89 -1.97
CA GLU A 339 -26.97 11.19 -1.76
C GLU A 339 -27.83 9.95 -2.03
N ASN A 340 -28.78 9.68 -1.13
CA ASN A 340 -29.78 8.61 -1.27
C ASN A 340 -29.21 7.19 -1.50
N ILE A 341 -27.96 6.93 -1.13
CA ILE A 341 -27.25 5.67 -1.35
C ILE A 341 -26.39 5.28 -0.15
N ASP A 342 -26.39 3.98 0.18
CA ASP A 342 -25.40 3.37 1.05
C ASP A 342 -24.37 2.66 0.17
N TYR A 343 -23.11 2.99 0.33
CA TYR A 343 -21.99 2.37 -0.38
C TYR A 343 -20.79 2.17 0.55
N ARG A 344 -19.87 1.30 0.13
CA ARG A 344 -18.59 1.04 0.76
C ARG A 344 -17.48 1.42 -0.21
N LEU A 345 -16.41 2.01 0.30
CA LEU A 345 -15.17 2.17 -0.46
C LEU A 345 -14.22 1.05 -0.06
N ASP A 346 -13.94 0.16 -1.00
CA ASP A 346 -13.02 -0.95 -0.81
C ASP A 346 -11.56 -0.52 -1.03
N ARG A 347 -11.37 0.55 -1.80
CA ARG A 347 -10.07 1.14 -2.11
C ARG A 347 -10.27 2.61 -2.48
N LEU A 348 -9.37 3.47 -1.99
CA LEU A 348 -9.35 4.88 -2.37
C LEU A 348 -7.90 5.30 -2.58
N MET A 349 -7.46 5.31 -3.83
CA MET A 349 -6.11 5.70 -4.19
C MET A 349 -6.09 7.11 -4.74
N PHE A 350 -5.04 7.84 -4.41
CA PHE A 350 -4.69 9.09 -5.04
C PHE A 350 -3.23 9.04 -5.44
N ALA A 351 -2.87 9.67 -6.56
CA ALA A 351 -1.50 9.70 -7.02
C ALA A 351 -1.12 11.05 -7.65
N ARG A 352 0.16 11.41 -7.58
CA ARG A 352 0.74 12.61 -8.20
C ARG A 352 1.97 12.29 -9.04
N PRO A 353 2.28 13.15 -10.03
CA PRO A 353 3.52 13.01 -10.78
C PRO A 353 4.69 13.08 -9.79
N GLY A 354 5.69 12.22 -9.94
CA GLY A 354 6.86 12.29 -9.08
C GLY A 354 7.55 13.64 -9.23
N LYS A 355 8.17 14.11 -8.14
CA LYS A 355 8.90 15.39 -8.11
C LYS A 355 10.06 15.49 -9.13
N GLY A 356 10.36 14.42 -9.88
CA GLY A 356 11.45 14.34 -10.86
C GLY A 356 11.02 14.38 -12.34
N GLY A 357 9.74 14.56 -12.66
CA GLY A 357 9.21 14.42 -14.03
C GLY A 357 9.19 15.69 -14.90
N GLY A 358 9.73 16.81 -14.45
CA GLY A 358 9.89 18.01 -15.28
C GLY A 358 11.06 17.83 -16.24
N LYS A 359 10.82 17.22 -17.40
CA LYS A 359 11.70 17.34 -18.57
C LYS A 359 11.22 18.45 -19.49
#